data_AF-A0A9D2F4K0-F1
#
_entry.id   AF-A0A9D2F4K0-F1
#
_cell.length_a   1.000
_cell.length_b   1.000
_cell.length_c   1.000
_cell.angle_alpha   90.00
_cell.angle_beta   90.00
_cell.angle_gamma   90.00
#
_symmetry.space_group_name_H-M   'P 1'
#
loop_
_entity.id
_entity.type
_entity.pdbx_description
1 polymer ?
#
loop_
_entity_poly.entity_id
_entity_poly.type
_entity_poly.pdbx_seq_one_letter_code
_entity_poly.pdbx_strand_id
1 'polypeptide(L)'
;HNIENIPDTAVRLTLGQSQFMTEHADYEKEYPVDTRVKSLTSEELAYLAIGAFSSPKGSMSIVGNAANHIAGTAGESTSALIKKGIKPLIMADGPAGLRLCPKYFEDETGAHDASSGSIVPQNILEFMGPVSKWLALTITGGERKLPENAVILEQYMTMIPIGTAIAQSFNPELAAAFGDIVGAEMEMTGVHLWLAPALNIHRSIFCGRNFEYYSEDPLVSGIIAAAIVRGVQSHPHCGATIKHYAANNAETNRYYNSSQVSERAMREIYLKGFEICVSRSQPHAVMTSYNLLNGVHTSEHKGLIENILRCEYGFKGIVMTDWVIPGLSTTKKSRHRAARANEVSKAGGDIFMPGCQKDYNMVLTALKDGTLARKQLEINASRLLQMIDKLA
;
A
#
# COMPACT_ATOMS: atom_id res chain seq x y z
N HIS A 1 11.16 -39.41 3.95
CA HIS A 1 12.59 -39.08 4.13
C HIS A 1 12.97 -39.44 5.56
N ASN A 2 13.95 -40.33 5.73
CA ASN A 2 14.43 -40.78 7.04
C ASN A 2 14.98 -39.61 7.85
N ILE A 3 14.43 -39.41 9.05
CA ILE A 3 14.84 -38.40 10.04
C ILE A 3 16.16 -38.81 10.75
N GLU A 4 16.77 -39.94 10.37
CA GLU A 4 17.67 -40.67 11.26
C GLU A 4 19.17 -40.38 11.15
N ASN A 5 19.63 -39.39 10.38
CA ASN A 5 21.06 -39.04 10.32
C ASN A 5 21.31 -37.54 10.55
N ILE A 6 20.87 -37.01 11.69
CA ILE A 6 21.32 -35.68 12.15
C ILE A 6 22.66 -35.89 12.87
N PRO A 7 23.78 -35.29 12.42
CA PRO A 7 25.08 -35.43 13.07
C PRO A 7 25.02 -35.06 14.55
N ASP A 8 25.78 -35.75 15.41
CA ASP A 8 25.86 -35.41 16.83
C ASP A 8 26.45 -34.00 17.08
N THR A 9 27.15 -33.46 16.09
CA THR A 9 27.68 -32.09 16.08
C THR A 9 26.65 -31.02 15.74
N ALA A 10 25.46 -31.41 15.27
CA ALA A 10 24.42 -30.44 14.92
C ALA A 10 23.87 -29.77 16.18
N VAL A 11 23.78 -28.44 16.18
CA VAL A 11 23.17 -27.68 17.28
C VAL A 11 21.70 -28.07 17.39
N ARG A 12 21.32 -28.67 18.52
CA ARG A 12 19.94 -29.01 18.84
C ARG A 12 19.33 -27.88 19.64
N LEU A 13 18.50 -27.07 18.99
CA LEU A 13 17.67 -26.09 19.68
C LEU A 13 16.50 -26.83 20.34
N THR A 14 16.41 -26.77 21.66
CA THR A 14 15.27 -27.29 22.43
C THR A 14 14.48 -26.12 22.99
N LEU A 15 13.17 -26.13 22.75
CA LEU A 15 12.23 -25.16 23.32
C LEU A 15 11.31 -25.89 24.29
N GLY A 16 11.44 -25.58 25.57
CA GLY A 16 10.55 -26.08 26.61
C GLY A 16 9.25 -25.28 26.67
N GLN A 17 8.14 -25.90 27.07
CA GLN A 17 6.85 -25.20 27.21
C GLN A 17 6.94 -23.99 28.15
N SER A 18 7.77 -24.06 29.18
CA SER A 18 7.99 -22.97 30.14
C SER A 18 8.70 -21.75 29.57
N GLN A 19 9.25 -21.84 28.34
CA GLN A 19 9.88 -20.71 27.65
C GLN A 19 8.86 -19.86 26.85
N PHE A 20 7.63 -20.34 26.68
CA PHE A 20 6.56 -19.55 26.09
C PHE A 20 5.93 -18.68 27.18
N MET A 21 5.93 -17.37 26.96
CA MET A 21 5.20 -16.43 27.79
C MET A 21 3.92 -16.01 27.09
N THR A 22 2.82 -15.94 27.84
CA THR A 22 1.59 -15.32 27.35
C THR A 22 1.71 -13.81 27.48
N GLU A 23 1.53 -13.11 26.37
CA GLU A 23 1.41 -11.65 26.35
C GLU A 23 -0.06 -11.25 26.24
N HIS A 24 -0.43 -10.18 26.93
CA HIS A 24 -1.78 -9.63 26.91
C HIS A 24 -1.76 -8.29 26.17
N ALA A 25 -2.50 -8.20 25.07
CA ALA A 25 -2.71 -6.95 24.34
C ALA A 25 -4.05 -6.31 24.73
N ASP A 26 -4.05 -5.00 24.94
CA ASP A 26 -5.25 -4.21 25.20
C ASP A 26 -5.80 -3.66 23.88
N TYR A 27 -6.96 -4.17 23.46
CA TYR A 27 -7.65 -3.74 22.23
C TYR A 27 -8.55 -2.52 22.42
N GLU A 28 -8.74 -2.07 23.66
CA GLU A 28 -9.56 -0.89 23.99
C GLU A 28 -8.69 0.36 24.23
N LYS A 29 -7.38 0.25 23.97
CA LYS A 29 -6.43 1.36 24.10
C LYS A 29 -6.87 2.55 23.25
N GLU A 30 -7.14 3.67 23.91
CA GLU A 30 -7.52 4.90 23.20
C GLU A 30 -6.34 5.50 22.43
N TYR A 31 -6.63 6.05 21.25
CA TYR A 31 -5.69 6.83 20.46
C TYR A 31 -5.93 8.33 20.66
N PRO A 32 -4.89 9.13 20.95
CA PRO A 32 -5.05 10.57 21.11
C PRO A 32 -5.39 11.24 19.77
N VAL A 33 -6.49 12.00 19.75
CA VAL A 33 -6.92 12.78 18.58
C VAL A 33 -6.19 14.13 18.54
N ASP A 34 -5.55 14.43 17.42
CA ASP A 34 -4.84 15.68 17.14
C ASP A 34 -5.81 16.88 17.20
N THR A 35 -5.39 17.97 17.83
CA THR A 35 -6.23 19.15 18.02
C THR A 35 -6.62 19.82 16.70
N ARG A 36 -5.77 19.77 15.66
CA ARG A 36 -6.09 20.26 14.32
C ARG A 36 -7.27 19.49 13.73
N VAL A 37 -7.30 18.17 13.94
CA VAL A 37 -8.35 17.29 13.41
C VAL A 37 -9.72 17.60 14.02
N LYS A 38 -9.77 17.92 15.31
CA LYS A 38 -11.03 18.31 15.99
C LYS A 38 -11.70 19.53 15.37
N SER A 39 -10.91 20.41 14.73
CA SER A 39 -11.42 21.63 14.08
C SER A 39 -11.94 21.41 12.65
N LEU A 40 -11.71 20.23 12.06
CA LEU A 40 -12.07 19.93 10.68
C LEU A 40 -13.57 19.67 10.53
N THR A 41 -14.15 20.06 9.40
CA THR A 41 -15.54 19.70 9.07
C THR A 41 -15.66 18.21 8.72
N SER A 42 -16.88 17.69 8.64
CA SER A 42 -17.10 16.30 8.18
C SER A 42 -16.64 16.09 6.74
N GLU A 43 -16.78 17.10 5.89
CA GLU A 43 -16.29 17.15 4.51
C GLU A 43 -14.77 17.07 4.45
N GLU A 44 -14.09 17.86 5.29
CA GLU A 44 -12.63 17.87 5.38
C GLU A 44 -12.07 16.53 5.90
N LEU A 45 -12.71 15.93 6.91
CA LEU A 45 -12.38 14.58 7.37
C LEU A 45 -12.60 13.53 6.29
N ALA A 46 -13.69 13.63 5.53
CA ALA A 46 -13.97 12.70 4.44
C ALA A 46 -12.91 12.79 3.33
N TYR A 47 -12.37 13.97 3.04
CA TYR A 47 -11.24 14.12 2.11
C TYR A 47 -9.95 13.48 2.62
N LEU A 48 -9.68 13.53 3.93
CA LEU A 48 -8.49 12.87 4.51
C LEU A 48 -8.59 11.33 4.50
N ALA A 49 -9.80 10.79 4.47
CA ALA A 49 -10.04 9.34 4.54
C ALA A 49 -9.82 8.61 3.20
N ILE A 50 -9.64 9.32 2.10
CA ILE A 50 -9.50 8.76 0.74
C ILE A 50 -8.35 9.44 0.01
N GLY A 51 -7.76 8.75 -0.96
CA GLY A 51 -6.75 9.31 -1.85
C GLY A 51 -7.31 10.38 -2.79
N ALA A 52 -6.40 11.08 -3.48
CA ALA A 52 -6.76 12.18 -4.35
C ALA A 52 -7.57 11.70 -5.54
N PHE A 53 -8.62 12.46 -5.83
CA PHE A 53 -9.40 12.31 -7.04
C PHE A 53 -9.82 13.69 -7.52
N SER A 54 -9.76 13.89 -8.83
CA SER A 54 -10.26 15.11 -9.45
C SER A 54 -11.79 15.02 -9.59
N SER A 55 -12.52 16.00 -9.05
CA SER A 55 -13.94 16.23 -9.35
C SER A 55 -14.00 17.50 -10.20
N PRO A 56 -14.62 17.56 -11.42
CA PRO A 56 -15.65 16.69 -12.00
C PRO A 56 -15.49 16.31 -13.52
N LYS A 57 -16.41 15.46 -14.00
CA LYS A 57 -16.65 14.96 -15.38
C LYS A 57 -15.62 13.98 -15.98
N GLY A 58 -15.72 12.72 -15.56
CA GLY A 58 -15.49 11.57 -16.47
C GLY A 58 -14.05 11.09 -16.66
N SER A 59 -13.07 11.67 -15.96
CA SER A 59 -11.71 11.12 -15.93
C SER A 59 -11.62 10.01 -14.88
N MET A 60 -11.39 8.77 -15.33
CA MET A 60 -10.93 7.70 -14.44
C MET A 60 -9.52 8.07 -13.98
N SER A 61 -9.31 8.24 -12.68
CA SER A 61 -7.97 8.31 -12.11
C SER A 61 -7.27 6.97 -12.40
N ILE A 62 -6.34 6.98 -13.35
CA ILE A 62 -5.56 5.80 -13.74
C ILE A 62 -4.33 5.73 -12.84
N VAL A 63 -4.08 4.54 -12.27
CA VAL A 63 -2.88 4.22 -11.49
C VAL A 63 -1.63 4.48 -12.33
N GLY A 64 -0.82 5.45 -11.91
CA GLY A 64 0.35 5.95 -12.62
C GLY A 64 0.23 7.41 -13.10
N ASN A 65 -0.95 8.04 -12.99
CA ASN A 65 -1.15 9.46 -13.32
C ASN A 65 -2.19 10.12 -12.38
N ALA A 66 -2.30 9.62 -11.15
CA ALA A 66 -3.31 10.02 -10.18
C ALA A 66 -2.82 11.13 -9.23
N ALA A 67 -1.51 11.40 -9.18
CA ALA A 67 -0.96 12.52 -8.44
C ALA A 67 -0.70 13.70 -9.37
N ASN A 68 -0.99 14.90 -8.90
CA ASN A 68 -0.78 16.13 -9.67
C ASN A 68 0.66 16.67 -9.50
N HIS A 69 1.38 16.18 -8.47
CA HIS A 69 2.65 16.77 -8.06
C HIS A 69 3.88 16.09 -8.68
N ILE A 70 3.87 14.77 -8.87
CA ILE A 70 4.99 14.02 -9.46
C ILE A 70 4.45 13.08 -10.52
N ALA A 71 4.89 13.29 -11.76
CA ALA A 71 4.43 12.53 -12.91
C ALA A 71 4.87 11.05 -12.81
N GLY A 72 3.94 10.14 -13.07
CA GLY A 72 4.19 8.69 -13.04
C GLY A 72 3.93 8.00 -11.69
N THR A 73 3.60 8.76 -10.64
CA THR A 73 3.30 8.19 -9.32
C THR A 73 1.97 7.42 -9.28
N ALA A 74 1.87 6.48 -8.34
CA ALA A 74 0.69 5.63 -8.19
C ALA A 74 -0.52 6.41 -7.66
N GLY A 75 -0.28 7.37 -6.77
CA GLY A 75 -1.29 8.28 -6.24
C GLY A 75 -0.75 9.16 -5.12
N GLU A 76 -1.61 10.03 -4.61
CA GLU A 76 -1.33 10.89 -3.46
C GLU A 76 -2.50 10.80 -2.47
N SER A 77 -2.28 11.30 -1.25
CA SER A 77 -3.36 11.48 -0.27
C SER A 77 -4.32 12.60 -0.71
N THR A 78 -4.62 13.63 0.07
CA THR A 78 -5.54 14.69 -0.38
C THR A 78 -4.87 16.04 -0.51
N SER A 79 -5.12 16.68 -1.64
CA SER A 79 -4.71 18.07 -1.90
C SER A 79 -5.78 19.08 -1.50
N ALA A 80 -6.97 18.63 -1.06
CA ALA A 80 -8.09 19.50 -0.71
C ALA A 80 -7.84 20.39 0.51
N LEU A 81 -6.88 20.03 1.38
CA LEU A 81 -6.59 20.74 2.62
C LEU A 81 -5.26 21.53 2.60
N ILE A 82 -4.63 21.72 1.42
CA ILE A 82 -3.37 22.48 1.29
C ILE A 82 -3.50 23.89 1.87
N LYS A 83 -4.65 24.56 1.67
CA LYS A 83 -4.91 25.91 2.22
C LYS A 83 -4.95 25.96 3.76
N LYS A 84 -5.08 24.82 4.42
CA LYS A 84 -4.99 24.67 5.88
C LYS A 84 -3.60 24.21 6.35
N GLY A 85 -2.62 24.16 5.44
CA GLY A 85 -1.26 23.70 5.75
C GLY A 85 -1.10 22.18 5.80
N ILE A 86 -2.11 21.41 5.35
CA ILE A 86 -2.02 19.95 5.27
C ILE A 86 -1.61 19.58 3.85
N LYS A 87 -0.36 19.16 3.69
CA LYS A 87 0.21 18.77 2.39
C LYS A 87 -0.11 17.30 2.07
N PRO A 88 -0.19 16.93 0.79
CA PRO A 88 -0.41 15.55 0.41
C PRO A 88 0.86 14.70 0.57
N LEU A 89 0.72 13.49 1.11
CA LEU A 89 1.69 12.41 0.91
C LEU A 89 1.61 11.92 -0.53
N ILE A 90 2.77 11.69 -1.15
CA ILE A 90 2.92 11.25 -2.54
C ILE A 90 3.48 9.83 -2.53
N MET A 91 2.88 8.95 -3.35
CA MET A 91 3.12 7.51 -3.28
C MET A 91 3.47 6.94 -4.65
N ALA A 92 4.54 6.16 -4.74
CA ALA A 92 4.96 5.53 -5.98
C ALA A 92 5.24 4.03 -5.82
N ASP A 93 4.90 3.24 -6.83
CA ASP A 93 5.39 1.87 -7.00
C ASP A 93 6.90 1.89 -7.33
N GLY A 94 7.61 0.76 -7.44
CA GLY A 94 7.20 -0.59 -7.04
C GLY A 94 8.37 -1.40 -6.47
N PRO A 95 8.17 -2.67 -6.07
CA PRO A 95 9.18 -3.42 -5.33
C PRO A 95 10.54 -3.67 -6.03
N ALA A 96 10.65 -3.38 -7.33
CA ALA A 96 11.88 -3.47 -8.11
C ALA A 96 12.53 -2.11 -8.41
N GLY A 97 12.16 -1.05 -7.67
CA GLY A 97 12.70 0.31 -7.82
C GLY A 97 11.59 1.35 -7.93
N LEU A 98 11.94 2.63 -7.79
CA LEU A 98 10.96 3.70 -7.89
C LEU A 98 10.40 3.78 -9.32
N ARG A 99 9.09 3.75 -9.46
CA ARG A 99 8.36 3.72 -10.74
C ARG A 99 7.73 5.09 -10.95
N LEU A 100 8.41 5.89 -11.76
CA LEU A 100 7.93 7.17 -12.28
C LEU A 100 7.94 7.13 -13.81
N CYS A 101 7.37 8.15 -14.47
CA CYS A 101 7.44 8.24 -15.93
C CYS A 101 8.83 8.74 -16.33
N PRO A 102 9.56 8.07 -17.25
CA PRO A 102 10.94 8.44 -17.56
C PRO A 102 11.13 9.86 -18.09
N LYS A 103 10.08 10.42 -18.70
CA LYS A 103 10.06 11.78 -19.26
C LYS A 103 8.81 12.48 -18.81
N TYR A 104 8.92 13.76 -18.47
CA TYR A 104 7.81 14.60 -18.06
C TYR A 104 8.01 16.05 -18.51
N PHE A 105 6.95 16.84 -18.43
CA PHE A 105 7.02 18.30 -18.50
C PHE A 105 6.19 18.89 -17.37
N GLU A 106 6.50 20.12 -16.97
CA GLU A 106 5.74 20.86 -15.96
C GLU A 106 5.02 22.04 -16.59
N ASP A 107 3.78 22.28 -16.16
CA ASP A 107 3.02 23.49 -16.46
C ASP A 107 2.32 24.02 -15.20
N GLU A 108 1.48 25.05 -15.35
CA GLU A 108 0.74 25.68 -14.25
C GLU A 108 -0.18 24.71 -13.47
N THR A 109 -0.49 23.54 -14.05
CA THR A 109 -1.35 22.52 -13.47
C THR A 109 -0.59 21.36 -12.82
N GLY A 110 0.74 21.30 -12.97
CA GLY A 110 1.61 20.32 -12.33
C GLY A 110 2.52 19.58 -13.32
N ALA A 111 3.02 18.42 -12.87
CA ALA A 111 3.90 17.55 -13.65
C ALA A 111 3.11 16.54 -14.48
N HIS A 112 3.44 16.39 -15.76
CA HIS A 112 2.71 15.55 -16.71
C HIS A 112 3.62 14.55 -17.40
N ASP A 113 3.14 13.32 -17.54
CA ASP A 113 3.84 12.28 -18.30
C ASP A 113 4.04 12.68 -19.78
N ALA A 114 5.30 12.62 -20.23
CA ALA A 114 5.75 12.85 -21.60
C ALA A 114 6.40 11.60 -22.23
N SER A 115 6.39 10.47 -21.53
CA SER A 115 7.03 9.21 -21.90
C SER A 115 6.14 8.31 -22.75
N SER A 116 4.83 8.29 -22.49
CA SER A 116 3.87 7.54 -23.29
C SER A 116 3.07 8.48 -24.17
N GLY A 117 3.15 8.27 -25.49
CA GLY A 117 2.24 8.89 -26.43
C GLY A 117 0.78 8.61 -26.06
N SER A 118 0.43 7.46 -25.46
CA SER A 118 -0.96 7.18 -25.10
C SER A 118 -1.42 7.87 -23.81
N ILE A 119 -2.64 8.44 -23.83
CA ILE A 119 -3.36 8.91 -22.63
C ILE A 119 -3.68 7.77 -21.64
N VAL A 120 -3.58 6.50 -22.08
CA VAL A 120 -3.80 5.32 -21.25
C VAL A 120 -2.44 4.72 -20.84
N PRO A 121 -2.09 4.75 -19.54
CA PRO A 121 -0.92 4.09 -18.99
C PRO A 121 -0.76 2.63 -19.46
N GLN A 122 0.48 2.29 -19.77
CA GLN A 122 0.85 1.05 -20.45
C GLN A 122 0.47 -0.20 -19.64
N ASN A 123 0.54 -0.12 -18.31
CA ASN A 123 0.08 -1.15 -17.38
C ASN A 123 -1.41 -1.49 -17.57
N ILE A 124 -2.29 -0.51 -17.77
CA ILE A 124 -3.71 -0.76 -18.05
C ILE A 124 -3.87 -1.35 -19.44
N LEU A 125 -3.13 -0.84 -20.42
CA LEU A 125 -3.17 -1.31 -21.81
C LEU A 125 -2.81 -2.79 -21.95
N GLU A 126 -1.92 -3.29 -21.09
CA GLU A 126 -1.49 -4.69 -21.04
C GLU A 126 -2.55 -5.65 -20.48
N PHE A 127 -3.43 -5.17 -19.60
CA PHE A 127 -4.54 -5.97 -19.05
C PHE A 127 -5.81 -5.94 -19.92
N MET A 128 -5.79 -5.20 -21.03
CA MET A 128 -6.94 -5.07 -21.93
C MET A 128 -6.92 -6.13 -23.03
N GLY A 129 -8.05 -6.78 -23.25
CA GLY A 129 -8.26 -7.60 -24.44
C GLY A 129 -8.13 -6.77 -25.73
N PRO A 130 -7.82 -7.37 -26.89
CA PRO A 130 -7.51 -6.65 -28.14
C PRO A 130 -8.58 -5.63 -28.55
N VAL A 131 -9.86 -6.00 -28.42
CA VAL A 131 -11.01 -5.13 -28.75
C VAL A 131 -11.11 -3.96 -27.77
N SER A 132 -10.91 -4.20 -26.48
CA SER A 132 -10.96 -3.18 -25.43
C SER A 132 -9.83 -2.18 -25.58
N LYS A 133 -8.62 -2.67 -25.86
CA LYS A 133 -7.42 -1.87 -26.12
C LYS A 133 -7.60 -0.97 -27.34
N TRP A 134 -8.12 -1.53 -28.44
CA TRP A 134 -8.45 -0.76 -29.63
C TRP A 134 -9.48 0.34 -29.32
N LEU A 135 -10.58 -0.01 -28.65
CA LEU A 135 -11.62 0.96 -28.26
C LEU A 135 -11.05 2.09 -27.39
N ALA A 136 -10.20 1.75 -26.42
CA ALA A 136 -9.58 2.72 -25.53
C ALA A 136 -8.71 3.71 -26.29
N LEU A 137 -7.81 3.23 -27.15
CA LEU A 137 -6.94 4.07 -27.98
C LEU A 137 -7.73 4.96 -28.96
N THR A 138 -8.86 4.44 -29.49
CA THR A 138 -9.74 5.21 -30.38
C THR A 138 -10.55 6.28 -29.63
N ILE A 139 -11.04 5.99 -28.42
CA ILE A 139 -11.81 6.95 -27.60
C ILE A 139 -10.90 8.03 -27.02
N THR A 140 -9.67 7.69 -26.63
CA THR A 140 -8.73 8.66 -26.06
C THR A 140 -7.99 9.49 -27.11
N GLY A 141 -8.24 9.30 -28.40
CA GLY A 141 -7.74 10.21 -29.45
C GLY A 141 -6.27 10.05 -29.83
N GLY A 142 -5.64 8.91 -29.55
CA GLY A 142 -4.24 8.65 -29.94
C GLY A 142 -3.20 9.40 -29.09
N GLU A 143 -2.08 9.79 -29.72
CA GLU A 143 -0.93 10.34 -29.01
C GLU A 143 -1.21 11.72 -28.37
N ARG A 144 -0.88 11.91 -27.08
CA ARG A 144 -0.96 13.19 -26.38
C ARG A 144 -0.02 14.17 -27.08
N LYS A 145 -0.59 15.17 -27.75
CA LYS A 145 0.21 16.26 -28.34
C LYS A 145 0.86 17.04 -27.19
N LEU A 146 2.19 17.01 -27.15
CA LEU A 146 2.97 17.83 -26.23
C LEU A 146 2.76 19.32 -26.59
N PRO A 147 2.71 20.22 -25.60
CA PRO A 147 2.68 21.67 -25.87
C PRO A 147 3.87 22.09 -26.71
N GLU A 148 3.69 23.02 -27.67
CA GLU A 148 4.73 23.44 -28.63
C GLU A 148 6.01 23.96 -27.95
N ASN A 149 5.91 24.49 -26.73
CA ASN A 149 7.03 25.03 -25.96
C ASN A 149 7.34 24.22 -24.67
N ALA A 150 6.86 22.98 -24.55
CA ALA A 150 7.13 22.17 -23.37
C ALA A 150 8.61 21.80 -23.28
N VAL A 151 9.24 22.13 -22.15
CA VAL A 151 10.58 21.63 -21.82
C VAL A 151 10.43 20.21 -21.28
N ILE A 152 10.98 19.24 -22.00
CA ILE A 152 10.95 17.83 -21.57
C ILE A 152 12.12 17.57 -20.63
N LEU A 153 11.78 17.13 -19.42
CA LEU A 153 12.72 16.72 -18.38
C LEU A 153 12.76 15.18 -18.31
N GLU A 154 13.90 14.64 -17.88
CA GLU A 154 14.12 13.20 -17.73
C GLU A 154 14.30 12.83 -16.25
N GLN A 155 13.71 11.70 -15.84
CA GLN A 155 13.76 11.19 -14.47
C GLN A 155 13.83 9.65 -14.46
N TYR A 156 14.89 9.09 -15.01
CA TYR A 156 15.12 7.63 -14.95
C TYR A 156 15.46 7.18 -13.54
N MET A 157 14.89 6.04 -13.14
CA MET A 157 15.08 5.44 -11.82
C MET A 157 15.80 4.10 -11.93
N THR A 158 16.46 3.68 -10.86
CA THR A 158 17.21 2.43 -10.81
C THR A 158 16.27 1.24 -10.67
N MET A 159 16.41 0.26 -11.57
CA MET A 159 15.75 -1.03 -11.44
C MET A 159 16.61 -1.97 -10.58
N ILE A 160 16.25 -2.14 -9.31
CA ILE A 160 16.88 -3.09 -8.40
C ILE A 160 16.39 -4.54 -8.69
N PRO A 161 17.11 -5.58 -8.24
CA PRO A 161 16.66 -6.96 -8.41
C PRO A 161 15.28 -7.21 -7.80
N ILE A 162 14.53 -8.15 -8.38
CA ILE A 162 13.21 -8.56 -7.87
C ILE A 162 13.32 -9.15 -6.45
N GLY A 163 12.22 -9.10 -5.69
CA GLY A 163 12.18 -9.57 -4.30
C GLY A 163 12.75 -10.97 -4.08
N THR A 164 12.40 -11.93 -4.94
CA THR A 164 12.90 -13.31 -4.82
C THR A 164 14.44 -13.37 -4.95
N ALA A 165 15.03 -12.58 -5.87
CA ALA A 165 16.47 -12.55 -6.06
C ALA A 165 17.18 -11.89 -4.86
N ILE A 166 16.59 -10.85 -4.27
CA ILE A 166 17.10 -10.22 -3.04
C ILE A 166 17.10 -11.25 -1.90
N ALA A 167 16.01 -11.99 -1.69
CA ALA A 167 15.92 -12.99 -0.63
C ALA A 167 16.93 -14.14 -0.79
N GLN A 168 17.23 -14.55 -2.02
CA GLN A 168 18.22 -15.60 -2.32
C GLN A 168 19.65 -15.23 -1.94
N SER A 169 19.94 -13.95 -1.68
CA SER A 169 21.24 -13.54 -1.12
C SER A 169 21.44 -13.95 0.34
N PHE A 170 20.35 -14.18 1.09
CA PHE A 170 20.36 -14.35 2.55
C PHE A 170 21.17 -13.26 3.27
N ASN A 171 21.25 -12.06 2.68
CA ASN A 171 22.10 -10.96 3.14
C ASN A 171 21.24 -9.73 3.45
N PRO A 172 20.86 -9.51 4.73
CA PRO A 172 20.10 -8.34 5.14
C PRO A 172 20.82 -7.01 4.89
N GLU A 173 22.15 -6.98 4.95
CA GLU A 173 22.93 -5.77 4.66
C GLU A 173 22.81 -5.38 3.18
N LEU A 174 22.83 -6.36 2.27
CA LEU A 174 22.58 -6.13 0.84
C LEU A 174 21.15 -5.67 0.59
N ALA A 175 20.17 -6.26 1.28
CA ALA A 175 18.79 -5.82 1.20
C ALA A 175 18.62 -4.37 1.68
N ALA A 176 19.32 -3.97 2.76
CA ALA A 176 19.33 -2.57 3.21
C ALA A 176 19.97 -1.62 2.18
N ALA A 177 21.03 -2.04 1.49
CA ALA A 177 21.65 -1.25 0.42
C ALA A 177 20.70 -1.01 -0.77
N PHE A 178 19.84 -1.96 -1.13
CA PHE A 178 18.81 -1.70 -2.13
C PHE A 178 17.73 -0.73 -1.64
N GLY A 179 17.38 -0.78 -0.35
CA GLY A 179 16.51 0.22 0.27
C GLY A 179 17.12 1.62 0.24
N ASP A 180 18.43 1.72 0.49
CA ASP A 180 19.21 2.96 0.45
C ASP A 180 19.21 3.61 -0.95
N ILE A 181 19.39 2.82 -2.01
CA ILE A 181 19.28 3.30 -3.40
C ILE A 181 17.91 3.93 -3.65
N VAL A 182 16.83 3.25 -3.26
CA VAL A 182 15.47 3.75 -3.50
C VAL A 182 15.17 4.97 -2.62
N GLY A 183 15.63 4.98 -1.36
CA GLY A 183 15.47 6.13 -0.47
C GLY A 183 16.14 7.40 -1.03
N ALA A 184 17.35 7.27 -1.59
CA ALA A 184 18.03 8.38 -2.24
C ALA A 184 17.24 8.92 -3.46
N GLU A 185 16.66 8.05 -4.28
CA GLU A 185 15.80 8.44 -5.41
C GLU A 185 14.48 9.09 -4.95
N MET A 186 13.91 8.62 -3.84
CA MET A 186 12.74 9.23 -3.23
C MET A 186 13.01 10.67 -2.77
N GLU A 187 14.16 10.92 -2.13
CA GLU A 187 14.57 12.29 -1.74
C GLU A 187 14.72 13.21 -2.96
N MET A 188 15.36 12.72 -4.03
CA MET A 188 15.55 13.50 -5.26
C MET A 188 14.24 13.86 -5.96
N THR A 189 13.24 12.99 -5.85
CA THR A 189 11.96 13.13 -6.56
C THR A 189 10.88 13.78 -5.71
N GLY A 190 11.00 13.76 -4.39
CA GLY A 190 9.95 14.21 -3.45
C GLY A 190 8.85 13.17 -3.22
N VAL A 191 9.09 11.88 -3.55
CA VAL A 191 8.16 10.80 -3.21
C VAL A 191 8.27 10.50 -1.72
N HIS A 192 7.14 10.53 -1.01
CA HIS A 192 7.09 10.33 0.44
C HIS A 192 6.98 8.86 0.83
N LEU A 193 6.16 8.08 0.09
CA LEU A 193 5.90 6.67 0.40
C LEU A 193 6.19 5.78 -0.80
N TRP A 194 7.15 4.88 -0.65
CA TRP A 194 7.38 3.81 -1.62
C TRP A 194 6.46 2.63 -1.31
N LEU A 195 5.72 2.17 -2.32
CA LEU A 195 4.79 1.06 -2.23
C LEU A 195 5.52 -0.28 -2.27
N ALA A 196 6.47 -0.46 -1.35
CA ALA A 196 7.28 -1.65 -1.17
C ALA A 196 7.88 -1.64 0.26
N PRO A 197 8.40 -2.78 0.76
CA PRO A 197 8.50 -4.08 0.11
C PRO A 197 7.20 -4.89 0.10
N ALA A 198 7.11 -5.83 -0.85
CA ALA A 198 6.03 -6.81 -0.88
C ALA A 198 6.50 -8.14 -0.26
N LEU A 199 5.78 -8.68 0.73
CA LEU A 199 6.24 -9.82 1.55
C LEU A 199 5.17 -10.90 1.80
N ASN A 200 4.22 -11.05 0.88
CA ASN A 200 3.29 -12.19 0.96
C ASN A 200 4.05 -13.52 0.78
N ILE A 201 3.65 -14.53 1.55
CA ILE A 201 4.27 -15.86 1.53
C ILE A 201 4.13 -16.55 0.16
N HIS A 202 5.18 -17.21 -0.31
CA HIS A 202 5.12 -18.10 -1.49
C HIS A 202 4.33 -19.38 -1.16
N ARG A 203 3.00 -19.27 -0.98
CA ARG A 203 2.12 -20.40 -0.65
C ARG A 203 2.09 -21.46 -1.75
N SER A 204 2.21 -21.02 -3.00
CA SER A 204 2.16 -21.86 -4.19
C SER A 204 3.06 -21.27 -5.25
N ILE A 205 3.76 -22.13 -5.99
CA ILE A 205 4.63 -21.74 -7.10
C ILE A 205 3.86 -21.06 -8.25
N PHE A 206 2.53 -21.21 -8.30
CA PHE A 206 1.67 -20.64 -9.35
C PHE A 206 1.20 -19.20 -9.06
N CYS A 207 1.55 -18.61 -7.91
CA CYS A 207 1.21 -17.22 -7.66
C CYS A 207 2.02 -16.31 -8.61
N GLY A 208 1.32 -15.58 -9.49
CA GLY A 208 1.94 -14.73 -10.50
C GLY A 208 2.78 -13.57 -9.96
N ARG A 209 2.70 -13.26 -8.67
CA ARG A 209 3.47 -12.20 -8.00
C ARG A 209 4.57 -12.72 -7.06
N ASN A 210 4.87 -14.03 -7.09
CA ASN A 210 6.00 -14.54 -6.30
C ASN A 210 7.32 -13.80 -6.61
N PHE A 211 7.53 -13.35 -7.84
CA PHE A 211 8.77 -12.67 -8.23
C PHE A 211 9.09 -11.44 -7.35
N GLU A 212 8.07 -10.67 -6.93
CA GLU A 212 8.24 -9.48 -6.08
C GLU A 212 8.14 -9.76 -4.57
N TYR A 213 7.80 -11.00 -4.20
CA TYR A 213 7.79 -11.48 -2.82
C TYR A 213 9.12 -12.19 -2.49
N TYR A 214 9.33 -12.52 -1.21
CA TYR A 214 10.63 -12.99 -0.72
C TYR A 214 10.75 -14.51 -0.60
N SER A 215 9.90 -15.16 0.18
CA SER A 215 10.07 -16.57 0.53
C SER A 215 8.76 -17.25 0.90
N GLU A 216 8.77 -18.58 0.91
CA GLU A 216 7.75 -19.39 1.59
C GLU A 216 7.90 -19.37 3.12
N ASP A 217 9.08 -18.98 3.60
CA ASP A 217 9.40 -18.88 5.03
C ASP A 217 9.16 -17.44 5.56
N PRO A 218 8.41 -17.27 6.66
CA PRO A 218 8.10 -15.96 7.20
C PRO A 218 9.27 -15.27 7.89
N LEU A 219 10.26 -16.03 8.41
CA LEU A 219 11.44 -15.44 9.02
C LEU A 219 12.31 -14.77 7.95
N VAL A 220 12.61 -15.48 6.86
CA VAL A 220 13.33 -14.91 5.70
C VAL A 220 12.59 -13.68 5.17
N SER A 221 11.28 -13.80 4.93
CA SER A 221 10.48 -12.69 4.39
C SER A 221 10.48 -11.47 5.31
N GLY A 222 10.31 -11.68 6.63
CA GLY A 222 10.30 -10.60 7.61
C GLY A 222 11.66 -9.91 7.79
N ILE A 223 12.75 -10.67 7.80
CA ILE A 223 14.11 -10.13 7.97
C ILE A 223 14.53 -9.30 6.76
N ILE A 224 14.32 -9.81 5.55
CA ILE A 224 14.66 -9.10 4.31
C ILE A 224 13.78 -7.86 4.15
N ALA A 225 12.47 -7.96 4.40
CA ALA A 225 11.58 -6.80 4.38
C ALA A 225 12.01 -5.73 5.40
N ALA A 226 12.34 -6.13 6.63
CA ALA A 226 12.80 -5.20 7.66
C ALA A 226 14.08 -4.47 7.25
N ALA A 227 15.00 -5.15 6.57
CA ALA A 227 16.23 -4.55 6.07
C ALA A 227 15.97 -3.51 4.97
N ILE A 228 15.14 -3.84 3.97
CA ILE A 228 14.72 -2.88 2.94
C ILE A 228 14.08 -1.65 3.58
N VAL A 229 13.15 -1.84 4.53
CA VAL A 229 12.49 -0.74 5.24
C VAL A 229 13.49 0.15 5.96
N ARG A 230 14.51 -0.42 6.62
CA ARG A 230 15.57 0.37 7.28
C ARG A 230 16.40 1.18 6.29
N GLY A 231 16.74 0.61 5.13
CA GLY A 231 17.48 1.31 4.08
C GLY A 231 16.68 2.46 3.47
N VAL A 232 15.40 2.28 3.21
CA VAL A 232 14.53 3.37 2.70
C VAL A 232 14.39 4.48 3.74
N GLN A 233 14.15 4.10 4.99
CA GLN A 233 13.82 5.04 6.08
C GLN A 233 15.06 5.60 6.79
N SER A 234 16.28 5.31 6.31
CA SER A 234 17.47 6.07 6.72
C SER A 234 17.55 7.42 6.02
N HIS A 235 16.76 7.62 4.96
CA HIS A 235 16.61 8.87 4.24
C HIS A 235 15.48 9.71 4.87
N PRO A 236 15.70 11.02 5.12
CA PRO A 236 14.65 11.91 5.61
C PRO A 236 13.47 11.94 4.64
N HIS A 237 12.28 12.21 5.19
CA HIS A 237 11.03 12.36 4.41
C HIS A 237 10.58 11.12 3.61
N CYS A 238 11.27 9.99 3.76
CA CYS A 238 11.02 8.76 3.02
C CYS A 238 10.45 7.66 3.91
N GLY A 239 9.37 7.02 3.46
CA GLY A 239 8.70 5.93 4.15
C GLY A 239 8.46 4.71 3.26
N ALA A 240 8.60 3.52 3.84
CA ALA A 240 8.25 2.27 3.17
C ALA A 240 6.81 1.84 3.50
N THR A 241 6.14 1.21 2.53
CA THR A 241 4.79 0.65 2.67
C THR A 241 4.81 -0.86 2.49
N ILE A 242 4.77 -1.62 3.58
CA ILE A 242 4.80 -3.08 3.50
C ILE A 242 3.46 -3.64 2.97
N LYS A 243 3.51 -4.59 2.03
CA LYS A 243 2.30 -5.07 1.31
C LYS A 243 2.33 -6.55 0.93
N HIS A 244 1.21 -7.22 0.71
CA HIS A 244 -0.18 -6.79 0.92
C HIS A 244 -0.72 -7.50 2.15
N TYR A 245 -1.16 -6.74 3.14
CA TYR A 245 -1.57 -7.23 4.45
C TYR A 245 -3.05 -7.66 4.42
N ALA A 246 -3.40 -8.94 4.37
CA ALA A 246 -2.56 -10.14 4.40
C ALA A 246 -3.15 -11.26 3.53
N ALA A 247 -2.42 -12.38 3.44
CA ALA A 247 -2.87 -13.60 2.75
C ALA A 247 -3.27 -13.42 1.26
N ASN A 248 -2.60 -12.49 0.56
CA ASN A 248 -2.76 -12.25 -0.88
C ASN A 248 -1.83 -13.15 -1.71
N ASN A 249 -2.03 -14.47 -1.62
CA ASN A 249 -1.12 -15.46 -2.21
C ASN A 249 -1.64 -16.05 -3.53
N ALA A 250 -2.65 -15.44 -4.15
CA ALA A 250 -3.24 -15.88 -5.42
C ALA A 250 -3.80 -14.69 -6.21
N GLU A 251 -3.25 -14.47 -7.40
CA GLU A 251 -3.70 -13.41 -8.32
C GLU A 251 -5.08 -13.70 -8.93
N THR A 252 -5.37 -14.98 -9.15
CA THR A 252 -6.66 -15.41 -9.67
C THR A 252 -7.78 -14.95 -8.73
N ASN A 253 -8.65 -14.09 -9.26
CA ASN A 253 -9.79 -13.54 -8.54
C ASN A 253 -9.41 -12.80 -7.24
N ARG A 254 -8.23 -12.17 -7.17
CA ARG A 254 -7.71 -11.51 -5.95
C ARG A 254 -8.64 -10.45 -5.33
N TYR A 255 -9.54 -9.86 -6.12
CA TYR A 255 -10.54 -8.91 -5.62
C TYR A 255 -11.69 -9.54 -4.83
N TYR A 256 -11.88 -10.86 -4.92
CA TYR A 256 -13.06 -11.55 -4.36
C TYR A 256 -12.82 -12.96 -3.84
N ASN A 257 -11.62 -13.51 -4.04
CA ASN A 257 -11.28 -14.75 -3.39
C ASN A 257 -11.26 -14.51 -1.87
N SER A 258 -11.59 -15.58 -1.13
CA SER A 258 -11.65 -15.52 0.32
C SER A 258 -10.71 -16.59 0.87
N SER A 259 -9.53 -16.16 1.31
CA SER A 259 -8.54 -17.02 1.94
C SER A 259 -9.13 -17.58 3.23
N GLN A 260 -9.40 -18.89 3.25
CA GLN A 260 -9.87 -19.61 4.44
C GLN A 260 -8.66 -20.13 5.20
N VAL A 261 -8.35 -19.51 6.35
CA VAL A 261 -7.10 -19.77 7.08
C VAL A 261 -7.40 -19.82 8.58
N SER A 262 -6.86 -20.83 9.26
CA SER A 262 -6.93 -20.91 10.73
C SER A 262 -6.12 -19.80 11.39
N GLU A 263 -6.48 -19.42 12.61
CA GLU A 263 -5.73 -18.41 13.37
C GLU A 263 -4.25 -18.81 13.51
N ARG A 264 -3.98 -20.08 13.84
CA ARG A 264 -2.62 -20.60 13.95
C ARG A 264 -1.78 -20.34 12.70
N ALA A 265 -2.29 -20.70 11.53
CA ALA A 265 -1.57 -20.49 10.28
C ALA A 265 -1.44 -18.99 9.94
N MET A 266 -2.45 -18.17 10.25
CA MET A 266 -2.32 -16.71 10.12
C MET A 266 -1.19 -16.16 10.99
N ARG A 267 -1.13 -16.55 12.27
CA ARG A 267 -0.14 -16.05 13.24
C ARG A 267 1.27 -16.55 12.95
N GLU A 268 1.42 -17.83 12.65
CA GLU A 268 2.73 -18.46 12.49
C GLU A 268 3.34 -18.25 11.09
N ILE A 269 2.50 -18.09 10.05
CA ILE A 269 2.97 -18.02 8.65
C ILE A 269 2.64 -16.68 8.00
N TYR A 270 1.37 -16.37 7.80
CA TYR A 270 0.97 -15.27 6.91
C TYR A 270 1.19 -13.87 7.50
N LEU A 271 1.14 -13.72 8.82
CA LEU A 271 1.35 -12.47 9.54
C LEU A 271 2.76 -12.36 10.15
N LYS A 272 3.45 -13.50 10.36
CA LYS A 272 4.74 -13.52 11.05
C LYS A 272 5.81 -12.66 10.37
N GLY A 273 5.84 -12.65 9.04
CA GLY A 273 6.75 -11.76 8.28
C GLY A 273 6.44 -10.27 8.50
N PHE A 274 5.16 -9.90 8.57
CA PHE A 274 4.73 -8.52 8.86
C PHE A 274 5.06 -8.13 10.30
N GLU A 275 4.82 -9.01 11.28
CA GLU A 275 5.18 -8.82 12.69
C GLU A 275 6.68 -8.57 12.86
N ILE A 276 7.53 -9.42 12.26
CA ILE A 276 8.99 -9.26 12.29
C ILE A 276 9.39 -7.91 11.70
N CYS A 277 8.80 -7.53 10.56
CA CYS A 277 9.07 -6.26 9.91
C CYS A 277 8.67 -5.07 10.81
N VAL A 278 7.45 -5.06 11.34
CA VAL A 278 6.98 -4.01 12.24
C VAL A 278 7.87 -3.89 13.49
N SER A 279 8.19 -5.00 14.13
CA SER A 279 9.03 -5.03 15.33
C SER A 279 10.45 -4.51 15.07
N ARG A 280 11.05 -4.85 13.91
CA ARG A 280 12.47 -4.57 13.62
C ARG A 280 12.75 -3.31 12.84
N SER A 281 11.75 -2.69 12.21
CA SER A 281 11.98 -1.52 11.35
C SER A 281 10.89 -0.46 11.37
N GLN A 282 9.72 -0.70 11.97
CA GLN A 282 8.60 0.26 12.04
C GLN A 282 8.34 0.95 10.68
N PRO A 283 7.80 0.22 9.69
CA PRO A 283 7.46 0.82 8.41
C PRO A 283 6.46 1.97 8.60
N HIS A 284 6.56 3.00 7.75
CA HIS A 284 5.69 4.18 7.87
C HIS A 284 4.27 3.89 7.38
N ALA A 285 4.10 2.88 6.52
CA ALA A 285 2.79 2.46 6.08
C ALA A 285 2.65 0.95 5.91
N VAL A 286 1.40 0.49 5.94
CA VAL A 286 0.97 -0.86 5.59
C VAL A 286 -0.13 -0.74 4.53
N MET A 287 -0.03 -1.52 3.46
CA MET A 287 -1.09 -1.62 2.46
C MET A 287 -1.85 -2.93 2.67
N THR A 288 -3.15 -2.85 2.89
CA THR A 288 -4.01 -4.04 3.01
C THR A 288 -4.22 -4.71 1.66
N SER A 289 -4.49 -6.00 1.63
CA SER A 289 -4.74 -6.73 0.38
C SER A 289 -6.13 -6.53 -0.22
N TYR A 290 -6.31 -6.97 -1.47
CA TYR A 290 -7.62 -7.01 -2.12
C TYR A 290 -8.56 -8.09 -1.59
N ASN A 291 -8.00 -9.26 -1.25
CA ASN A 291 -8.76 -10.46 -0.96
C ASN A 291 -9.59 -10.34 0.32
N LEU A 292 -10.53 -11.27 0.47
CA LEU A 292 -11.16 -11.52 1.74
C LEU A 292 -10.30 -12.50 2.55
N LEU A 293 -10.35 -12.36 3.86
CA LEU A 293 -9.81 -13.29 4.84
C LEU A 293 -10.98 -13.80 5.67
N ASN A 294 -11.25 -15.10 5.63
CA ASN A 294 -12.35 -15.73 6.36
C ASN A 294 -13.70 -15.01 6.17
N GLY A 295 -13.95 -14.49 4.97
CA GLY A 295 -15.23 -13.87 4.58
C GLY A 295 -15.32 -12.34 4.76
N VAL A 296 -14.29 -11.66 5.26
CA VAL A 296 -14.23 -10.19 5.41
C VAL A 296 -13.07 -9.64 4.59
N HIS A 297 -13.25 -8.52 3.88
CA HIS A 297 -12.11 -7.86 3.22
C HIS A 297 -11.03 -7.50 4.23
N THR A 298 -9.77 -7.75 3.90
CA THR A 298 -8.66 -7.42 4.82
C THR A 298 -8.60 -5.94 5.16
N SER A 299 -8.97 -5.07 4.20
CA SER A 299 -9.12 -3.63 4.40
C SER A 299 -10.27 -3.21 5.34
N GLU A 300 -11.23 -4.09 5.59
CA GLU A 300 -12.39 -3.85 6.46
C GLU A 300 -12.33 -4.67 7.75
N HIS A 301 -11.20 -5.35 8.00
CA HIS A 301 -11.07 -6.31 9.10
C HIS A 301 -10.46 -5.66 10.35
N LYS A 302 -11.29 -5.10 11.23
CA LYS A 302 -10.84 -4.44 12.50
C LYS A 302 -9.88 -5.31 13.32
N GLY A 303 -10.16 -6.60 13.45
CA GLY A 303 -9.28 -7.53 14.17
C GLY A 303 -7.88 -7.66 13.57
N LEU A 304 -7.72 -7.42 12.27
CA LEU A 304 -6.45 -7.51 11.58
C LEU A 304 -5.69 -6.18 11.68
N ILE A 305 -6.42 -5.07 11.52
CA ILE A 305 -5.89 -3.71 11.44
C ILE A 305 -5.66 -3.07 12.82
N GLU A 306 -6.66 -3.04 13.69
CA GLU A 306 -6.51 -2.43 15.01
C GLU A 306 -5.95 -3.42 16.03
N ASN A 307 -6.54 -4.62 16.14
CA ASN A 307 -6.16 -5.54 17.21
C ASN A 307 -4.76 -6.11 16.97
N ILE A 308 -4.56 -6.89 15.90
CA ILE A 308 -3.28 -7.55 15.66
C ILE A 308 -2.18 -6.54 15.30
N LEU A 309 -2.38 -5.75 14.23
CA LEU A 309 -1.32 -4.89 13.71
C LEU A 309 -0.93 -3.77 14.70
N ARG A 310 -1.90 -3.05 15.29
CA ARG A 310 -1.59 -1.92 16.16
C ARG A 310 -1.42 -2.32 17.63
N CYS A 311 -2.33 -3.11 18.18
CA CYS A 311 -2.29 -3.41 19.62
C CYS A 311 -1.29 -4.51 19.95
N GLU A 312 -1.23 -5.60 19.18
CA GLU A 312 -0.26 -6.67 19.43
C GLU A 312 1.13 -6.32 18.88
N TYR A 313 1.23 -5.92 17.60
CA TYR A 313 2.55 -5.67 16.98
C TYR A 313 3.09 -4.26 17.23
N GLY A 314 2.29 -3.35 17.79
CA GLY A 314 2.72 -1.99 18.11
C GLY A 314 3.00 -1.11 16.88
N PHE A 315 2.32 -1.36 15.75
CA PHE A 315 2.48 -0.56 14.52
C PHE A 315 2.05 0.90 14.73
N LYS A 316 2.92 1.84 14.33
CA LYS A 316 2.72 3.29 14.52
C LYS A 316 2.46 4.08 13.23
N GLY A 317 2.49 3.43 12.08
CA GLY A 317 2.30 4.08 10.79
C GLY A 317 0.83 4.19 10.37
N ILE A 318 0.64 4.48 9.09
CA ILE A 318 -0.68 4.53 8.46
C ILE A 318 -1.05 3.22 7.75
N VAL A 319 -2.34 2.93 7.69
CA VAL A 319 -2.90 1.79 6.96
C VAL A 319 -3.65 2.33 5.75
N MET A 320 -3.24 1.90 4.57
CA MET A 320 -3.92 2.23 3.31
C MET A 320 -4.52 0.98 2.67
N THR A 321 -5.55 1.16 1.84
CA THR A 321 -5.97 0.07 0.96
C THR A 321 -5.00 -0.11 -0.20
N ASP A 322 -4.99 -1.29 -0.81
CA ASP A 322 -4.56 -1.41 -2.21
C ASP A 322 -5.47 -0.55 -3.12
N TRP A 323 -5.13 -0.40 -4.39
CA TRP A 323 -5.85 0.48 -5.33
C TRP A 323 -7.21 -0.10 -5.76
N VAL A 324 -8.26 0.17 -4.97
CA VAL A 324 -9.62 -0.33 -5.20
C VAL A 324 -10.31 0.48 -6.30
N ILE A 325 -10.05 0.15 -7.56
CA ILE A 325 -10.62 0.85 -8.72
C ILE A 325 -12.02 0.29 -9.04
N PRO A 326 -13.09 1.11 -9.05
CA PRO A 326 -14.41 0.69 -9.50
C PRO A 326 -14.37 0.13 -10.93
N GLY A 327 -15.10 -0.94 -11.22
CA GLY A 327 -15.14 -1.56 -12.56
C GLY A 327 -14.11 -2.68 -12.76
N LEU A 328 -12.86 -2.49 -12.33
CA LEU A 328 -11.83 -3.54 -12.30
C LEU A 328 -12.00 -4.47 -11.09
N SER A 329 -12.36 -3.88 -9.95
CA SER A 329 -12.68 -4.60 -8.71
C SER A 329 -14.15 -4.95 -8.56
N THR A 330 -15.01 -4.74 -9.57
CA THR A 330 -16.49 -4.92 -9.48
C THR A 330 -17.07 -5.74 -10.65
N THR A 331 -17.62 -6.93 -10.40
CA THR A 331 -18.47 -7.68 -11.34
C THR A 331 -19.79 -7.98 -10.65
N LYS A 332 -20.92 -7.79 -11.35
CA LYS A 332 -22.27 -8.06 -10.81
C LYS A 332 -22.50 -9.53 -10.43
N LYS A 333 -21.60 -10.42 -10.85
CA LYS A 333 -21.66 -11.87 -10.60
C LYS A 333 -20.81 -12.32 -9.41
N SER A 334 -20.10 -11.40 -8.76
CA SER A 334 -19.27 -11.78 -7.62
C SER A 334 -20.12 -12.18 -6.40
N ARG A 335 -19.69 -13.22 -5.70
CA ARG A 335 -20.29 -13.69 -4.43
C ARG A 335 -20.14 -12.64 -3.32
N HIS A 336 -19.06 -11.86 -3.37
CA HIS A 336 -18.73 -10.87 -2.36
C HIS A 336 -18.82 -9.46 -2.95
N ARG A 337 -19.31 -8.51 -2.16
CA ARG A 337 -19.26 -7.08 -2.54
C ARG A 337 -17.80 -6.62 -2.56
N ALA A 338 -17.50 -5.54 -3.28
CA ALA A 338 -16.21 -4.87 -3.15
C ALA A 338 -16.07 -4.16 -1.79
N ALA A 339 -14.82 -3.88 -1.41
CA ALA A 339 -14.48 -3.06 -0.26
C ALA A 339 -15.08 -1.64 -0.40
N ARG A 340 -15.37 -1.01 0.74
CA ARG A 340 -16.08 0.27 0.84
C ARG A 340 -15.35 1.22 1.76
N ALA A 341 -15.13 2.47 1.31
CA ALA A 341 -14.33 3.45 2.06
C ALA A 341 -14.83 3.72 3.49
N ASN A 342 -16.16 3.74 3.70
CA ASN A 342 -16.72 3.91 5.03
C ASN A 342 -16.45 2.71 5.95
N GLU A 343 -16.49 1.47 5.43
CA GLU A 343 -16.21 0.25 6.21
C GLU A 343 -14.71 0.11 6.52
N VAL A 344 -13.85 0.51 5.57
CA VAL A 344 -12.40 0.62 5.78
C VAL A 344 -12.10 1.62 6.90
N SER A 345 -12.76 2.78 6.88
CA SER A 345 -12.60 3.79 7.94
C SER A 345 -13.04 3.24 9.31
N LYS A 346 -14.16 2.51 9.38
CA LYS A 346 -14.63 1.86 10.62
C LYS A 346 -13.65 0.82 11.15
N ALA A 347 -12.95 0.13 10.26
CA ALA A 347 -11.99 -0.90 10.62
C ALA A 347 -10.63 -0.35 11.10
N GLY A 348 -10.43 0.96 11.06
CA GLY A 348 -9.17 1.62 11.43
C GLY A 348 -8.18 1.84 10.28
N GLY A 349 -8.64 1.63 9.03
CA GLY A 349 -7.89 2.03 7.84
C GLY A 349 -7.86 3.55 7.71
N ASP A 350 -6.69 4.12 7.51
CA ASP A 350 -6.47 5.56 7.56
C ASP A 350 -6.76 6.23 6.21
N ILE A 351 -6.47 5.55 5.10
CA ILE A 351 -6.70 6.09 3.75
C ILE A 351 -7.16 5.03 2.74
N PHE A 352 -8.27 5.30 2.05
CA PHE A 352 -8.80 4.47 0.97
C PHE A 352 -8.24 4.94 -0.38
N MET A 353 -7.46 4.09 -1.04
CA MET A 353 -6.77 4.39 -2.29
C MET A 353 -7.45 3.73 -3.51
N PRO A 354 -7.43 4.37 -4.69
CA PRO A 354 -7.00 5.76 -4.94
C PRO A 354 -8.03 6.81 -4.50
N GLY A 355 -9.26 6.40 -4.16
CA GLY A 355 -10.37 7.31 -3.89
C GLY A 355 -11.12 7.74 -5.16
N CYS A 356 -12.41 8.04 -4.98
CA CYS A 356 -13.24 8.69 -6.00
C CYS A 356 -14.42 9.42 -5.35
N GLN A 357 -15.19 10.16 -6.15
CA GLN A 357 -16.37 10.90 -5.66
C GLN A 357 -17.39 9.99 -4.96
N LYS A 358 -17.53 8.74 -5.40
CA LYS A 358 -18.44 7.78 -4.76
C LYS A 358 -17.95 7.39 -3.37
N ASP A 359 -16.64 7.20 -3.20
CA ASP A 359 -16.03 6.83 -1.93
C ASP A 359 -16.13 7.99 -0.93
N TYR A 360 -15.87 9.21 -1.39
CA TYR A 360 -16.10 10.45 -0.62
C TYR A 360 -17.54 10.53 -0.10
N ASN A 361 -18.52 10.39 -1.00
CA ASN A 361 -19.94 10.45 -0.65
C ASN A 361 -20.33 9.33 0.32
N MET A 362 -19.69 8.16 0.23
CA MET A 362 -19.94 7.02 1.11
C MET A 362 -19.48 7.30 2.53
N VAL A 363 -18.29 7.88 2.72
CA VAL A 363 -17.78 8.32 4.03
C VAL A 363 -18.68 9.40 4.61
N LEU A 364 -19.02 10.43 3.83
CA LEU A 364 -19.90 11.51 4.28
C LEU A 364 -21.28 11.03 4.70
N THR A 365 -21.90 10.14 3.91
CA THR A 365 -23.21 9.59 4.24
C THR A 365 -23.15 8.80 5.54
N ALA A 366 -22.11 7.99 5.72
CA ALA A 366 -21.91 7.20 6.94
C ALA A 366 -21.66 8.06 8.20
N LEU A 367 -21.03 9.24 8.04
CA LEU A 367 -20.92 10.21 9.14
C LEU A 367 -22.27 10.83 9.47
N LYS A 368 -23.05 11.20 8.44
CA LYS A 368 -24.35 11.85 8.60
C LYS A 368 -25.40 10.94 9.22
N ASP A 369 -25.41 9.66 8.83
CA ASP A 369 -26.36 8.67 9.35
C ASP A 369 -25.90 8.00 10.66
N GLY A 370 -24.68 8.28 11.12
CA GLY A 370 -24.11 7.77 12.35
C GLY A 370 -23.58 6.33 12.27
N THR A 371 -23.58 5.70 11.09
CA THR A 371 -23.02 4.36 10.92
C THR A 371 -21.50 4.32 10.96
N LEU A 372 -20.82 5.44 10.71
CA LEU A 372 -19.40 5.68 11.00
C LEU A 372 -19.28 6.73 12.11
N ALA A 373 -18.68 6.34 13.24
CA ALA A 373 -18.45 7.25 14.34
C ALA A 373 -17.41 8.31 13.95
N ARG A 374 -17.74 9.60 14.15
CA ARG A 374 -16.81 10.71 13.90
C ARG A 374 -15.48 10.54 14.63
N LYS A 375 -15.50 10.11 15.91
CA LYS A 375 -14.29 9.85 16.70
C LYS A 375 -13.34 8.86 16.01
N GLN A 376 -13.87 7.82 15.35
CA GLN A 376 -13.04 6.87 14.60
C GLN A 376 -12.33 7.56 13.43
N LEU A 377 -13.06 8.38 12.67
CA LEU A 377 -12.46 9.10 11.54
C LEU A 377 -11.44 10.15 11.99
N GLU A 378 -11.68 10.79 13.14
CA GLU A 378 -10.71 11.70 13.75
C GLU A 378 -9.43 10.99 14.20
N ILE A 379 -9.52 9.75 14.68
CA ILE A 379 -8.35 8.91 14.99
C ILE A 379 -7.56 8.60 13.71
N ASN A 380 -8.25 8.16 12.65
CA ASN A 380 -7.65 7.85 11.36
C ASN A 380 -6.94 9.09 10.77
N ALA A 381 -7.62 10.23 10.75
CA ALA A 381 -7.07 11.50 10.29
C ALA A 381 -5.88 11.96 11.16
N SER A 382 -5.89 11.71 12.47
CA SER A 382 -4.77 12.07 13.36
C SER A 382 -3.51 11.27 13.03
N ARG A 383 -3.64 9.98 12.72
CA ARG A 383 -2.52 9.13 12.26
C ARG A 383 -1.98 9.61 10.92
N LEU A 384 -2.87 9.95 9.99
CA LEU A 384 -2.49 10.52 8.69
C LEU A 384 -1.76 11.86 8.85
N LEU A 385 -2.27 12.78 9.67
CA LEU A 385 -1.60 14.07 9.92
C LEU A 385 -0.23 13.90 10.56
N GLN A 386 -0.08 12.99 11.53
CA GLN A 386 1.24 12.71 12.10
C GLN A 386 2.22 12.15 11.06
N MET A 387 1.72 11.37 10.10
CA MET A 387 2.54 10.89 9.00
C MET A 387 2.88 12.00 8.00
N ILE A 388 1.94 12.90 7.71
CA ILE A 388 2.16 14.10 6.90
C ILE A 388 3.23 14.98 7.56
N ASP A 389 3.12 15.31 8.85
CA ASP A 389 4.11 16.12 9.55
C ASP A 389 5.50 15.47 9.55
N LYS A 390 5.55 14.13 9.49
CA LYS A 390 6.81 13.39 9.48
C LYS A 390 7.49 13.40 8.11
N LEU A 391 6.70 13.40 7.03
CA LEU A 391 7.22 13.18 5.68
C LEU A 391 7.15 14.42 4.77
N ALA A 392 6.18 15.33 4.94
CA ALA A 392 5.84 16.36 3.95
C ALA A 392 5.95 17.82 4.44
#